data_AF-T1BCL3-F1
#
_entry.id   AF-T1BCL3-F1
#
_cell.length_a   1.000
_cell.length_b   1.000
_cell.length_c   1.000
_cell.angle_alpha   90.00
_cell.angle_beta   90.00
_cell.angle_gamma   90.00
#
_symmetry.space_group_name_H-M   'P 1'
#
loop_
_entity.id
_entity.type
_entity.pdbx_description
1 polymer ?
#
loop_
_entity_poly.entity_id
_entity_poly.type
_entity_poly.pdbx_seq_one_letter_code
_entity_poly.pdbx_strand_id
1 'polypeptide(L)'
;MDELGGVALHVLEPTVEAFPGTATTAAITCFRVGEAARPVRVRSVQQLSRLNGLTIGTDVPREQLQQSSKWSQIVHPTAAVGAGRFELGELFRVHRGQVTGANDIWIAGEHSAQLPERVLLPAVTKAKDLIQAGENLRSADSLRRVIDLPVDLGELTEEDRRHVTRFLAWA
;
A
#
# COMPACT_ATOMS: atom_id res chain seq x y z
N MET A 1 21.04 15.05 -10.57
CA MET A 1 20.01 14.37 -11.40
C MET A 1 19.65 15.24 -12.63
N ASP A 2 20.45 16.28 -12.89
CA ASP A 2 20.03 17.48 -13.62
C ASP A 2 20.27 17.40 -15.14
N GLU A 3 20.84 16.29 -15.62
CA GLU A 3 21.20 16.14 -17.04
C GLU A 3 20.25 15.23 -17.83
N LEU A 4 19.39 14.46 -17.16
CA LEU A 4 18.59 13.42 -17.82
C LEU A 4 17.40 13.98 -18.62
N GLY A 5 17.02 15.24 -18.42
CA GLY A 5 16.04 15.95 -19.26
C GLY A 5 14.75 15.16 -19.55
N GLY A 6 13.93 14.95 -18.53
CA GLY A 6 12.70 14.15 -18.65
C GLY A 6 11.78 14.63 -19.78
N VAL A 7 11.26 13.71 -20.58
CA VAL A 7 10.37 14.00 -21.72
C VAL A 7 9.00 13.36 -21.60
N ALA A 8 8.87 12.24 -20.88
CA ALA A 8 7.57 11.63 -20.63
C ALA A 8 7.52 10.84 -19.32
N LEU A 9 6.31 10.72 -18.76
CA LEU A 9 5.94 9.91 -17.61
C LEU A 9 4.61 9.20 -17.94
N HIS A 10 4.66 7.88 -18.08
CA HIS A 10 3.46 7.05 -18.29
C HIS A 10 3.26 6.18 -17.06
N VAL A 11 2.16 6.39 -16.34
CA VAL A 11 1.82 5.62 -15.13
C VAL A 11 0.78 4.58 -15.49
N LEU A 12 1.06 3.32 -15.17
CA LEU A 12 0.12 2.23 -15.35
C LEU A 12 -0.84 2.20 -14.16
N GLU A 13 -2.13 2.04 -14.44
CA GLU A 13 -3.12 1.83 -13.38
C GLU A 13 -2.75 0.57 -12.57
N PRO A 14 -2.99 0.54 -11.25
CA PRO A 14 -2.66 -0.62 -10.41
C PRO A 14 -3.33 -1.93 -10.84
N THR A 15 -4.42 -1.86 -11.61
CA THR A 15 -5.10 -3.01 -12.19
C THR A 15 -4.40 -3.59 -13.41
N VAL A 16 -3.43 -2.86 -13.99
CA VAL A 16 -2.60 -3.35 -15.10
C VAL A 16 -1.46 -4.16 -14.52
N GLU A 17 -1.44 -5.44 -14.87
CA GLU A 17 -0.40 -6.36 -14.46
C GLU A 17 0.87 -6.11 -15.29
N ALA A 18 1.71 -5.18 -14.83
CA ALA A 18 3.00 -4.90 -15.45
C ALA A 18 3.97 -6.10 -15.30
N PHE A 19 3.86 -6.80 -14.16
CA PHE A 19 4.61 -8.00 -13.86
C PHE A 19 3.63 -9.09 -13.38
N PRO A 20 3.58 -10.25 -14.06
CA PRO A 20 2.68 -11.33 -13.70
C PRO A 20 2.78 -11.73 -12.23
N GLY A 21 1.63 -11.93 -11.59
CA GLY A 21 1.49 -12.36 -10.19
C GLY A 21 1.79 -11.29 -9.14
N THR A 22 2.04 -10.03 -9.53
CA THR A 22 2.46 -8.98 -8.58
C THR A 22 1.58 -7.73 -8.66
N ALA A 23 0.89 -7.41 -7.57
CA ALA A 23 0.17 -6.14 -7.44
C ALA A 23 1.17 -4.99 -7.25
N THR A 24 1.55 -4.33 -8.36
CA THR A 24 2.53 -3.24 -8.38
C THR A 24 1.99 -2.04 -9.15
N THR A 25 2.36 -0.84 -8.69
CA THR A 25 2.23 0.37 -9.52
C THR A 25 3.49 0.47 -10.37
N ALA A 26 3.33 0.55 -11.69
CA ALA A 26 4.44 0.73 -12.61
C ALA A 26 4.40 2.11 -13.25
N ALA A 27 5.57 2.71 -13.47
CA ALA A 27 5.72 3.95 -14.22
C ALA A 27 6.86 3.81 -15.21
N ILE A 28 6.68 4.36 -16.41
CA ILE A 28 7.68 4.43 -17.46
C ILE A 28 8.08 5.89 -17.61
N THR A 29 9.34 6.18 -17.30
CA THR A 29 9.93 7.51 -17.47
C THR A 29 10.81 7.52 -18.71
N CYS A 30 10.65 8.54 -19.54
CA CYS A 30 11.46 8.76 -20.72
C CYS A 30 12.31 9.99 -20.53
N PHE A 31 13.57 9.91 -20.93
CA PHE A 31 14.59 10.92 -20.72
C PHE A 31 15.29 11.24 -22.03
N ARG A 32 15.71 12.49 -22.20
CA ARG A 32 16.59 12.93 -23.28
C ARG A 32 17.66 13.83 -22.68
N VAL A 33 18.91 13.41 -22.84
CA VAL A 33 20.06 14.15 -22.29
C VAL A 33 20.04 15.60 -22.78
N GLY A 34 20.16 16.54 -21.84
CA GLY A 34 20.18 17.99 -22.12
C GLY A 34 18.82 18.63 -22.44
N GLU A 35 17.71 17.87 -22.40
CA GLU A 35 16.38 18.42 -22.67
C GLU A 35 15.83 19.17 -21.45
N ALA A 36 15.72 20.51 -21.59
CA ALA A 36 15.25 21.40 -20.53
C ALA A 36 14.08 22.30 -20.95
N ALA A 37 13.72 22.34 -22.24
CA ALA A 37 12.80 23.34 -22.77
C ALA A 37 11.39 22.80 -22.99
N ARG A 38 11.26 21.52 -23.38
CA ARG A 38 9.95 20.95 -23.73
C ARG A 38 9.15 20.58 -22.48
N PRO A 39 7.81 20.74 -22.49
CA PRO A 39 6.97 20.17 -21.45
C PRO A 39 7.16 18.66 -21.37
N VAL A 40 6.89 18.09 -20.21
CA VAL A 40 6.96 16.64 -20.01
C VAL A 40 5.58 16.06 -20.30
N ARG A 41 5.54 15.03 -21.13
CA ARG A 41 4.30 14.34 -21.47
C ARG A 41 3.88 13.41 -20.35
N VAL A 42 2.67 13.58 -19.81
CA VAL A 42 2.14 12.76 -18.73
C VAL A 42 0.90 12.01 -19.18
N ARG A 43 0.78 10.73 -18.81
CA ARG A 43 -0.39 9.91 -19.14
C ARG A 43 -0.64 8.82 -18.10
N SER A 44 -1.91 8.63 -17.74
CA SER A 44 -2.38 7.37 -17.13
C SER A 44 -2.71 6.33 -18.20
N VAL A 45 -2.25 5.10 -17.99
CA VAL A 45 -2.40 3.97 -18.90
C VAL A 45 -3.23 2.88 -18.23
N GLN A 46 -4.49 2.77 -18.65
CA GLN A 46 -5.46 1.81 -18.09
C GLN A 46 -5.30 0.37 -18.60
N GLN A 47 -4.62 0.19 -19.73
CA GLN A 47 -4.45 -1.11 -20.39
C GLN A 47 -3.12 -1.11 -21.14
N LEU A 48 -2.39 -2.23 -21.08
CA LEU A 48 -1.08 -2.36 -21.70
C LEU A 48 -1.12 -2.09 -23.21
N SER A 49 -2.19 -2.53 -23.88
CA SER A 49 -2.43 -2.30 -25.32
C SER A 49 -2.51 -0.82 -25.71
N ARG A 50 -2.72 0.09 -24.75
CA ARG A 50 -2.84 1.54 -24.99
C ARG A 50 -1.51 2.29 -24.85
N LEU A 51 -0.40 1.62 -24.53
CA LEU A 51 0.92 2.24 -24.41
C LEU A 51 1.35 2.94 -25.72
N ASN A 52 0.96 2.41 -26.89
CA ASN A 52 1.06 3.06 -28.21
C ASN A 52 2.39 3.82 -28.44
N GLY A 53 3.53 3.18 -28.13
CA GLY A 53 4.86 3.77 -28.36
C GLY A 53 5.22 4.97 -27.47
N LEU A 54 4.49 5.21 -26.38
CA LEU A 54 4.79 6.25 -25.38
C LEU A 54 4.70 7.70 -25.91
N THR A 55 4.06 7.91 -27.07
CA THR A 55 4.00 9.23 -27.73
C THR A 55 2.74 10.03 -27.39
N ILE A 56 1.72 9.40 -26.83
CA ILE A 56 0.42 10.04 -26.53
C ILE A 56 0.38 10.44 -25.05
N GLY A 57 -0.25 11.56 -24.73
CA GLY A 57 -0.44 12.06 -23.36
C GLY A 57 -0.78 13.54 -23.32
N THR A 58 -0.82 14.10 -22.13
CA THR A 58 -1.01 15.53 -21.89
C THR A 58 0.35 16.17 -21.64
N ASP A 59 0.66 17.26 -22.34
CA ASP A 59 1.90 17.99 -22.11
C ASP A 59 1.74 18.86 -20.84
N VAL A 60 2.62 18.63 -19.86
CA VAL A 60 2.62 19.32 -18.57
C VAL A 60 3.86 20.21 -18.48
N PRO A 61 3.72 21.51 -18.15
CA PRO A 61 4.84 22.41 -17.92
C PRO A 61 5.81 21.87 -16.86
N ARG A 62 7.11 22.09 -17.07
CA ARG A 62 8.15 21.59 -16.15
C ARG A 62 8.03 22.21 -14.77
N GLU A 63 7.69 23.48 -14.72
CA GLU A 63 7.50 24.23 -13.48
C GLU A 63 6.37 23.62 -12.65
N GLN A 64 5.27 23.23 -13.30
CA GLN A 64 4.14 22.57 -12.64
C GLN A 64 4.55 21.20 -12.07
N LEU A 65 5.38 20.43 -12.79
CA LEU A 65 5.91 19.16 -12.30
C LEU A 65 6.88 19.32 -11.13
N GLN A 66 7.72 20.36 -11.16
CA GLN A 66 8.66 20.68 -10.08
C GLN A 66 7.96 21.19 -8.82
N GLN A 67 6.86 21.92 -8.97
CA GLN A 67 6.07 22.46 -7.86
C GLN A 67 5.17 21.40 -7.20
N SER A 68 4.82 20.33 -7.92
CA SER A 68 3.98 19.28 -7.37
C SER A 68 4.77 18.33 -6.47
N SER A 69 4.32 18.19 -5.22
CA SER A 69 4.85 17.19 -4.30
C SER A 69 4.33 15.77 -4.59
N LYS A 70 3.30 15.61 -5.44
CA LYS A 70 2.64 14.32 -5.72
C LYS A 70 2.28 14.17 -7.20
N TRP A 71 2.80 13.13 -7.85
CA TRP A 71 2.49 12.83 -9.26
C TRP A 71 1.01 12.52 -9.49
N SER A 72 0.31 11.97 -8.50
CA SER A 72 -1.10 11.59 -8.64
C SER A 72 -2.00 12.75 -9.05
N GLN A 73 -1.71 13.97 -8.60
CA GLN A 73 -2.49 15.18 -8.96
C GLN A 73 -2.30 15.59 -10.43
N ILE A 74 -1.17 15.23 -11.02
CA ILE A 74 -0.83 15.55 -12.42
C ILE A 74 -1.35 14.45 -13.34
N VAL A 75 -1.17 13.19 -12.93
CA VAL A 75 -1.57 12.00 -13.69
C VAL A 75 -3.09 11.79 -13.66
N HIS A 76 -3.71 12.08 -12.52
CA HIS A 76 -5.16 12.06 -12.31
C HIS A 76 -5.57 13.43 -11.76
N PRO A 77 -5.79 14.43 -12.61
CA PRO A 77 -6.33 15.70 -12.17
C PRO A 77 -7.67 15.42 -11.46
N THR A 78 -7.69 15.56 -10.14
CA THR A 78 -8.93 15.41 -9.37
C THR A 78 -9.89 16.46 -9.89
N ALA A 79 -11.05 16.05 -10.39
CA ALA A 79 -12.12 16.99 -10.72
C ALA A 79 -12.37 17.86 -9.49
N ALA A 80 -12.49 19.18 -9.68
CA ALA A 80 -12.69 20.11 -8.57
C ALA A 80 -13.76 19.57 -7.63
N VAL A 81 -13.38 19.36 -6.37
CA VAL A 81 -14.25 18.81 -5.35
C VAL A 81 -15.43 19.76 -5.21
N GLY A 82 -16.60 19.35 -5.71
CA GLY A 82 -17.81 20.18 -5.65
C GLY A 82 -18.12 20.57 -4.22
N ALA A 83 -18.71 21.76 -4.03
CA ALA A 83 -19.04 22.29 -2.71
C ALA A 83 -19.73 21.23 -1.82
N GLY A 84 -19.19 21.00 -0.62
CA GLY A 84 -19.72 20.03 0.34
C GLY A 84 -19.12 18.61 0.26
N ARG A 85 -18.10 18.38 -0.57
CA ARG A 85 -17.28 17.15 -0.53
C ARG A 85 -15.91 17.45 0.06
N PHE A 86 -15.33 16.47 0.74
CA PHE A 86 -14.00 16.55 1.37
C PHE A 86 -13.15 15.40 0.87
N GLU A 87 -11.85 15.61 0.75
CA GLU A 87 -10.94 14.49 0.50
C GLU A 87 -10.79 13.65 1.78
N LEU A 88 -10.74 12.33 1.64
CA LEU A 88 -10.66 11.43 2.80
C LEU A 88 -9.45 11.76 3.70
N GLY A 89 -8.34 12.20 3.10
CA GLY A 89 -7.11 12.61 3.81
C GLY A 89 -7.23 13.90 4.62
N GLU A 90 -8.25 14.73 4.39
CA GLU A 90 -8.50 15.95 5.17
C GLU A 90 -9.12 15.62 6.54
N LEU A 91 -9.92 14.56 6.60
CA LEU A 91 -10.63 14.14 7.80
C LEU A 91 -9.97 12.94 8.49
N PHE A 92 -9.30 12.07 7.73
CA PHE A 92 -8.77 10.80 8.23
C PHE A 92 -7.31 10.59 7.83
N ARG A 93 -6.53 10.05 8.78
CA ARG A 93 -5.21 9.51 8.47
C ARG A 93 -5.36 8.06 8.03
N VAL A 94 -5.01 7.79 6.78
CA VAL A 94 -5.04 6.44 6.22
C VAL A 94 -3.66 5.83 6.32
N HIS A 95 -3.56 4.74 7.06
CA HIS A 95 -2.38 3.88 7.08
C HIS A 95 -2.72 2.60 6.32
N ARG A 96 -1.84 2.13 5.43
CA ARG A 96 -1.97 0.76 4.93
C ARG A 96 -1.70 -0.19 6.10
N GLY A 97 -2.50 -1.25 6.20
CA GLY A 97 -2.23 -2.33 7.14
C GLY A 97 -0.81 -2.89 6.92
N GLN A 98 -0.14 -3.28 8.00
CA GLN A 98 1.16 -3.91 7.94
C GLN A 98 1.05 -5.24 7.18
N VAL A 99 1.91 -5.42 6.18
CA VAL A 99 2.10 -6.71 5.49
C VAL A 99 3.42 -7.26 5.98
N THR A 100 3.37 -8.14 6.97
CA THR A 100 4.58 -8.68 7.63
C THR A 100 5.24 -9.80 6.83
N GLY A 101 4.58 -10.30 5.78
CA GLY A 101 4.97 -11.57 5.15
C GLY A 101 4.70 -12.74 6.11
N ALA A 102 4.63 -13.97 5.57
CA ALA A 102 4.38 -15.17 6.35
C ALA A 102 3.15 -15.08 7.29
N ASN A 103 2.05 -14.49 6.81
CA ASN A 103 0.84 -14.29 7.61
C ASN A 103 0.34 -15.58 8.29
N ASP A 104 0.49 -16.74 7.65
CA ASP A 104 0.06 -18.02 8.22
C ASP A 104 0.82 -18.40 9.50
N ILE A 105 2.04 -17.90 9.68
CA ILE A 105 2.82 -18.05 10.93
C ILE A 105 2.23 -17.16 12.03
N TRP A 106 1.89 -15.91 11.70
CA TRP A 106 1.48 -14.87 12.65
C TRP A 106 -0.02 -14.83 12.94
N ILE A 107 -0.85 -15.57 12.20
CA ILE A 107 -2.24 -15.81 12.56
C ILE A 107 -2.32 -17.04 13.45
N ALA A 108 -2.98 -16.90 14.60
CA ALA A 108 -3.15 -17.96 15.57
C ALA A 108 -3.84 -19.18 14.94
N GLY A 109 -3.28 -20.36 15.21
CA GLY A 109 -3.73 -21.65 14.71
C GLY A 109 -3.23 -22.79 15.61
N GLU A 110 -3.16 -24.01 15.08
CA GLU A 110 -2.71 -25.18 15.83
C GLU A 110 -1.25 -25.03 16.32
N HIS A 111 -0.39 -24.41 15.49
CA HIS A 111 1.01 -24.15 15.80
C HIS A 111 1.22 -23.15 16.95
N SER A 112 0.22 -22.31 17.23
CA SER A 112 0.27 -21.30 18.29
C SER A 112 -0.53 -21.70 19.54
N ALA A 113 -1.02 -22.94 19.64
CA ALA A 113 -1.91 -23.37 20.73
C ALA A 113 -1.30 -23.24 22.13
N GLN A 114 0.03 -23.19 22.22
CA GLN A 114 0.77 -23.06 23.48
C GLN A 114 1.16 -21.60 23.80
N LEU A 115 0.86 -20.64 22.93
CA LEU A 115 1.13 -19.24 23.20
C LEU A 115 0.17 -18.68 24.26
N PRO A 116 0.63 -17.76 25.12
CA PRO A 116 -0.21 -17.15 26.13
C PRO A 116 -1.27 -16.24 25.50
N GLU A 117 -2.47 -16.18 26.07
CA GLU A 117 -3.58 -15.40 25.48
C GLU A 117 -3.25 -13.92 25.32
N ARG A 118 -2.38 -13.37 26.18
CA ARG A 118 -1.98 -11.96 26.13
C ARG A 118 -1.24 -11.54 24.86
N VAL A 119 -0.66 -12.48 24.12
CA VAL A 119 -0.02 -12.22 22.82
C VAL A 119 -0.95 -12.53 21.64
N LEU A 120 -2.19 -12.93 21.90
CA LEU A 120 -3.18 -13.31 20.89
C LEU A 120 -4.25 -12.22 20.78
N LEU A 121 -3.98 -11.22 19.95
CA LEU A 121 -4.87 -10.07 19.77
C LEU A 121 -5.92 -10.32 18.69
N PRO A 122 -7.23 -10.21 19.01
CA PRO A 122 -8.27 -10.26 17.98
C PRO A 122 -8.10 -9.12 16.97
N ALA A 123 -8.05 -9.46 15.68
CA ALA A 123 -7.80 -8.50 14.62
C ALA A 123 -8.65 -8.77 13.38
N VAL A 124 -8.95 -7.69 12.65
CA VAL A 124 -9.52 -7.78 11.31
C VAL A 124 -8.42 -8.21 10.35
N THR A 125 -8.51 -9.44 9.85
CA THR A 125 -7.48 -10.03 8.98
C THR A 125 -7.90 -10.07 7.52
N LYS A 126 -9.21 -10.02 7.27
CA LYS A 126 -9.80 -10.02 5.92
C LYS A 126 -10.92 -9.00 5.85
N ALA A 127 -11.10 -8.39 4.68
CA ALA A 127 -12.22 -7.48 4.43
C ALA A 127 -13.59 -8.12 4.71
N LYS A 128 -13.70 -9.44 4.50
CA LYS A 128 -14.92 -10.22 4.79
C LYS A 128 -15.33 -10.15 6.27
N ASP A 129 -14.39 -10.01 7.20
CA ASP A 129 -14.68 -9.93 8.63
C ASP A 129 -15.53 -8.68 8.94
N LEU A 130 -15.27 -7.56 8.25
CA LEU A 130 -16.06 -6.33 8.37
C LEU A 130 -17.40 -6.42 7.64
N ILE A 131 -17.41 -7.00 6.43
CA ILE A 131 -18.64 -7.15 5.64
C ILE A 131 -19.67 -8.02 6.38
N GLN A 132 -19.21 -9.08 7.05
CA GLN A 132 -20.08 -9.98 7.80
C GLN A 132 -20.54 -9.40 9.15
N ALA A 133 -19.81 -8.45 9.70
CA ALA A 133 -20.20 -7.77 10.94
C ALA A 133 -21.43 -6.85 10.79
N GLY A 134 -21.82 -6.52 9.54
CA GLY A 134 -22.92 -5.61 9.26
C GLY A 134 -22.51 -4.15 9.48
N GLU A 135 -23.38 -3.34 10.10
CA GLU A 135 -23.13 -1.91 10.31
C GLU A 135 -22.03 -1.65 11.35
N ASN A 136 -21.86 -2.53 12.35
CA ASN A 136 -20.97 -2.32 13.47
C ASN A 136 -20.33 -3.63 13.93
N LEU A 137 -19.00 -3.65 14.07
CA LEU A 137 -18.28 -4.75 14.70
C LEU A 137 -18.40 -4.65 16.22
N ARG A 138 -19.42 -5.31 16.79
CA ARG A 138 -19.75 -5.24 18.23
C ARG A 138 -19.03 -6.28 19.10
N SER A 139 -18.48 -7.33 18.50
CA SER A 139 -17.72 -8.36 19.19
C SER A 139 -16.46 -8.73 18.40
N ALA A 140 -15.42 -9.10 19.13
CA ALA A 140 -14.16 -9.59 18.61
C ALA A 140 -14.08 -11.13 18.56
N ASP A 141 -15.10 -11.85 19.05
CA ASP A 141 -15.06 -13.30 19.23
C ASP A 141 -14.93 -14.07 17.91
N SER A 142 -15.49 -13.53 16.83
CA SER A 142 -15.41 -14.09 15.49
C SER A 142 -14.14 -13.70 14.75
N LEU A 143 -13.33 -12.80 15.30
CA LEU A 143 -12.09 -12.36 14.68
C LEU A 143 -11.00 -13.41 14.87
N ARG A 144 -10.14 -13.51 13.87
CA ARG A 144 -8.89 -14.26 14.03
C ARG A 144 -8.00 -13.52 15.01
N ARG A 145 -7.13 -14.27 15.70
CA ARG A 145 -6.13 -13.68 16.58
C ARG A 145 -4.80 -13.57 15.86
N VAL A 146 -4.20 -12.38 15.91
CA VAL A 146 -2.84 -12.12 15.45
C VAL A 146 -1.90 -12.30 16.64
N ILE A 147 -0.78 -12.94 16.39
CA ILE A 147 0.30 -13.11 17.36
C ILE A 147 1.09 -11.81 17.39
N ASP A 148 0.95 -11.05 18.48
CA ASP A 148 1.63 -9.78 18.72
C ASP A 148 2.57 -9.93 19.93
N LEU A 149 3.87 -9.97 19.64
CA LEU A 149 4.91 -10.17 20.64
C LEU A 149 5.46 -8.81 21.10
N PRO A 150 5.70 -8.60 22.41
CA PRO A 150 6.31 -7.37 22.88
C PRO A 150 7.73 -7.23 22.30
N VAL A 151 8.16 -5.99 22.10
CA VAL A 151 9.52 -5.67 21.63
C VAL A 151 10.57 -6.21 22.60
N ASP A 152 10.29 -6.16 23.90
CA ASP A 152 11.10 -6.78 24.94
C ASP A 152 10.42 -8.02 25.51
N LEU A 153 10.96 -9.21 25.18
CA LEU A 153 10.49 -10.49 25.73
C LEU A 153 10.79 -10.62 27.24
N GLY A 154 11.60 -9.75 27.82
CA GLY A 154 11.85 -9.61 29.25
C GLY A 154 10.56 -9.28 30.03
N GLU A 155 9.60 -8.62 29.39
CA GLU A 155 8.28 -8.30 29.95
C GLU A 155 7.39 -9.56 30.09
N LEU A 156 7.80 -10.69 29.52
CA LEU A 156 7.15 -11.98 29.67
C LEU A 156 7.48 -12.65 31.00
N THR A 157 6.49 -13.34 31.59
CA THR A 157 6.75 -14.27 32.70
C THR A 157 7.70 -15.36 32.21
N GLU A 158 8.43 -16.01 33.11
CA GLU A 158 9.36 -17.09 32.72
C GLU A 158 8.66 -18.24 31.97
N GLU A 159 7.39 -18.50 32.28
CA GLU A 159 6.56 -19.50 31.59
C GLU A 159 6.14 -19.02 30.20
N ASP A 160 5.55 -17.83 30.09
CA ASP A 160 5.15 -17.22 28.80
C ASP A 160 6.35 -17.11 27.86
N ARG A 161 7.48 -16.64 28.38
CA ARG A 161 8.72 -16.47 27.62
C ARG A 161 9.18 -17.80 27.06
N ARG A 162 9.07 -18.90 27.80
CA ARG A 162 9.45 -20.23 27.33
C ARG A 162 8.58 -20.68 26.16
N HIS A 163 7.28 -20.46 26.24
CA HIS A 163 6.35 -20.77 25.14
C HIS A 163 6.61 -19.92 23.90
N VAL A 164 6.81 -18.62 24.09
CA VAL A 164 7.15 -17.68 23.00
C VAL A 164 8.49 -18.03 22.36
N THR A 165 9.54 -18.32 23.13
CA THR A 165 10.84 -18.73 22.59
C THR A 165 10.76 -20.05 21.82
N ARG A 166 9.97 -21.02 22.30
CA ARG A 166 9.75 -22.28 21.56
C ARG A 166 9.03 -22.03 20.23
N PHE A 167 8.02 -21.15 20.22
CA PHE A 167 7.33 -20.75 19.00
C PHE A 167 8.29 -20.07 18.02
N LEU A 168 9.08 -19.10 18.48
CA LEU A 168 10.07 -18.38 17.67
C LEU A 168 11.18 -19.29 17.12
N ALA A 169 11.53 -20.39 17.82
CA ALA A 169 12.51 -21.35 17.33
C ALA A 169 11.97 -22.27 16.23
N TRP A 170 10.65 -22.42 16.14
CA TRP A 170 9.98 -23.20 15.09
C TRP A 170 9.66 -22.37 13.85
N ALA A 171 9.23 -21.12 14.04
CA ALA A 171 8.78 -20.18 13.01
C ALA A 171 9.92 -19.76 12.06
#